data_AF-A0A5E5Q3A5-F1
#
_entry.id   AF-A0A5E5Q3A5-F1
#
_cell.length_a   1.000
_cell.length_b   1.000
_cell.length_c   1.000
_cell.angle_alpha   90.00
_cell.angle_beta   90.00
_cell.angle_gamma   90.00
#
_symmetry.space_group_name_H-M   'P 1'
#
loop_
_entity.id
_entity.type
_entity.pdbx_description
1 polymer ?
#
loop_
_entity_poly.entity_id
_entity_poly.type
_entity_poly.pdbx_seq_one_letter_code
_entity_poly.pdbx_strand_id
1 'polypeptide(L)'
;MTSKVKNIENESNCLLSFRHKAYQLIGATVIIPVDHAMRYGLLPACVVEELTQAMGLPNDSDWVNPSVANDKSILDLLTGLDYLMLKILYDKRLVVGLDVGQSSAIVDTILFDFEQQNLIKNSVLKSRELRLSKQLE
;
A
#
# COMPACT_ATOMS: atom_id res chain seq x y z
N MET A 1 -1.25 -20.26 11.78
CA MET A 1 -0.44 -19.10 11.35
C MET A 1 1.00 -19.47 11.68
N THR A 2 1.76 -19.96 10.70
CA THR A 2 3.16 -20.37 10.89
C THR A 2 4.01 -19.40 10.11
N SER A 3 4.44 -18.31 10.76
CA SER A 3 5.47 -17.43 10.22
C SER A 3 6.80 -18.20 10.16
N LYS A 4 7.55 -18.06 9.07
CA LYS A 4 8.91 -18.63 8.92
C LYS A 4 9.96 -17.85 9.71
N VAL A 5 9.62 -16.68 10.24
CA VAL A 5 10.53 -15.84 11.02
C VAL A 5 10.60 -16.39 12.44
N LYS A 6 11.76 -16.92 12.82
CA LYS A 6 11.94 -17.58 14.13
C LYS A 6 12.05 -16.57 15.27
N ASN A 7 12.62 -15.39 15.02
CA ASN A 7 12.81 -14.30 16.00
C ASN A 7 12.30 -12.97 15.43
N ILE A 8 10.97 -12.81 15.39
CA ILE A 8 10.30 -11.62 14.82
C ILE A 8 10.79 -10.34 15.50
N GLU A 9 11.13 -10.39 16.78
CA GLU A 9 11.58 -9.26 17.58
C GLU A 9 12.94 -8.68 17.18
N ASN A 10 13.77 -9.44 16.44
CA ASN A 10 15.13 -9.03 16.10
C ASN A 10 15.50 -9.21 14.61
N GLU A 11 14.74 -9.99 13.86
CA GLU A 11 15.09 -10.39 12.48
C GLU A 11 14.13 -9.80 11.42
N SER A 12 13.18 -8.97 11.83
CA SER A 12 12.18 -8.36 10.94
C SER A 12 11.80 -6.97 11.43
N ASN A 13 11.68 -6.02 10.50
CA ASN A 13 11.22 -4.66 10.83
C ASN A 13 9.70 -4.63 11.03
N CYS A 14 8.99 -5.36 10.19
CA CYS A 14 7.55 -5.56 10.22
C CYS A 14 7.15 -6.79 9.40
N LEU A 15 5.95 -7.30 9.66
CA LEU A 15 5.39 -8.44 8.95
C LEU A 15 3.89 -8.26 8.72
N LEU A 16 3.45 -8.32 7.47
CA LEU A 16 2.06 -8.57 7.09
C LEU A 16 1.82 -10.04 6.77
N SER A 17 0.69 -10.54 7.25
CA SER A 17 0.09 -11.79 6.78
C SER A 17 -1.35 -11.54 6.38
N PHE A 18 -1.70 -11.89 5.14
CA PHE A 18 -3.06 -11.79 4.63
C PHE A 18 -3.66 -13.16 4.34
N ARG A 19 -4.99 -13.22 4.38
CA ARG A 19 -5.80 -14.36 3.94
C ARG A 19 -6.67 -13.90 2.79
N HIS A 20 -6.73 -14.70 1.74
CA HIS A 20 -7.57 -14.43 0.58
C HIS A 20 -8.40 -15.65 0.20
N LYS A 21 -9.53 -15.41 -0.46
CA LYS A 21 -10.38 -16.44 -1.07
C LYS A 21 -10.96 -15.87 -2.36
N ALA A 22 -10.78 -16.58 -3.49
CA ALA A 22 -11.31 -16.17 -4.80
C ALA A 22 -11.06 -14.68 -5.13
N TYR A 23 -9.80 -14.25 -5.08
CA TYR A 23 -9.36 -12.85 -5.32
C TYR A 23 -9.88 -11.80 -4.32
N GLN A 24 -10.45 -12.23 -3.18
CA GLN A 24 -10.93 -11.34 -2.13
C GLN A 24 -10.03 -11.44 -0.90
N LEU A 25 -9.58 -10.30 -0.37
CA LEU A 25 -8.94 -10.24 0.94
C LEU A 25 -10.00 -10.39 2.04
N ILE A 26 -9.84 -11.43 2.87
CA ILE A 26 -10.80 -11.77 3.94
C ILE A 26 -10.22 -11.54 5.34
N GLY A 27 -8.96 -11.11 5.42
CA GLY A 27 -8.32 -10.72 6.67
C GLY A 27 -6.84 -10.44 6.48
N ALA A 28 -6.32 -9.54 7.32
CA ALA A 28 -4.92 -9.19 7.39
C ALA A 28 -4.49 -9.12 8.86
N THR A 29 -3.22 -9.39 9.12
CA THR A 29 -2.60 -9.25 10.43
C THR A 29 -1.23 -8.62 10.24
N VAL A 30 -1.05 -7.47 10.87
CA VAL A 30 0.20 -6.71 10.86
C VAL A 30 0.89 -6.89 12.21
N ILE A 31 2.17 -7.20 12.18
CA ILE A 31 3.02 -7.33 13.36
C ILE A 31 4.20 -6.38 13.21
N ILE A 32 4.38 -5.49 14.19
CA ILE A 32 5.49 -4.54 14.22
C ILE A 32 6.20 -4.69 15.58
N PRO A 33 7.45 -5.15 15.62
CA PRO A 33 8.26 -5.13 16.84
C PRO A 33 8.71 -3.70 17.12
N VAL A 34 7.89 -2.99 17.91
CA VAL A 34 8.00 -1.52 18.09
C VAL A 34 9.41 -1.09 18.53
N ASP A 35 10.02 -1.76 19.51
CA ASP A 35 11.36 -1.39 19.99
C ASP A 35 12.45 -1.55 18.91
N HIS A 36 12.35 -2.61 18.09
CA HIS A 36 13.28 -2.86 16.99
C HIS A 36 13.10 -1.81 15.88
N ALA A 37 11.86 -1.62 15.43
CA ALA A 37 11.54 -0.65 14.39
C ALA A 37 11.90 0.78 14.81
N MET A 38 11.66 1.16 16.07
CA MET A 38 12.04 2.46 16.60
C MET A 38 13.56 2.65 16.68
N ARG A 39 14.33 1.60 17.05
CA ARG A 39 15.79 1.66 17.11
C ARG A 39 16.43 2.10 15.79
N TYR A 40 15.84 1.68 14.67
CA TYR A 40 16.33 2.02 13.32
C TYR A 40 15.56 3.17 12.66
N GLY A 41 14.62 3.80 13.36
CA GLY A 41 13.80 4.89 12.80
C GLY A 41 12.78 4.44 11.75
N LEU A 42 12.46 3.14 11.70
CA LEU A 42 11.60 2.53 10.68
C LEU A 42 10.13 2.47 11.06
N LEU A 43 9.77 2.78 12.31
CA LEU A 43 8.39 2.65 12.79
C LEU A 43 7.35 3.36 11.89
N PRO A 44 7.55 4.61 11.44
CA PRO A 44 6.60 5.26 10.53
C PRO A 44 6.48 4.53 9.19
N ALA A 45 7.61 4.14 8.59
CA ALA A 45 7.64 3.39 7.34
C ALA A 45 6.89 2.05 7.46
N CYS A 46 7.20 1.26 8.48
CA CYS A 46 6.51 -0.01 8.77
C CYS A 46 5.00 0.16 8.96
N VAL A 47 4.57 1.21 9.67
CA VAL A 47 3.13 1.48 9.87
C VAL A 47 2.47 1.82 8.53
N VAL A 48 3.10 2.65 7.70
CA VAL A 48 2.54 3.07 6.42
C VAL A 48 2.51 1.91 5.42
N GLU A 49 3.62 1.19 5.28
CA GLU A 49 3.76 0.04 4.40
C GLU A 49 2.72 -1.03 4.73
N GLU A 50 2.75 -1.57 5.95
CA GLU A 50 1.97 -2.76 6.28
C GLU A 50 0.46 -2.49 6.31
N LEU A 51 0.05 -1.30 6.74
CA LEU A 51 -1.36 -0.92 6.69
C LEU A 51 -1.84 -0.71 5.25
N THR A 52 -1.01 -0.10 4.39
CA THR A 52 -1.34 0.12 2.98
C THR A 52 -1.43 -1.20 2.23
N GLN A 53 -0.48 -2.11 2.46
CA GLN A 53 -0.51 -3.43 1.88
C GLN A 53 -1.73 -4.24 2.38
N ALA A 54 -2.06 -4.15 3.68
CA ALA A 54 -3.25 -4.77 4.27
C ALA A 54 -4.58 -4.27 3.65
N MET A 55 -4.60 -3.04 3.12
CA MET A 55 -5.75 -2.47 2.43
C MET A 55 -5.95 -2.99 1.01
N GLY A 56 -5.00 -3.76 0.47
CA GLY A 56 -5.13 -4.45 -0.81
C GLY A 56 -4.08 -4.13 -1.86
N LEU A 57 -2.92 -3.67 -1.41
CA LEU A 57 -1.69 -3.61 -2.21
C LEU A 57 -0.64 -4.62 -1.70
N PRO A 58 -0.96 -5.92 -1.58
CA PRO A 58 -0.08 -6.90 -0.93
C PRO A 58 1.11 -7.33 -1.78
N ASN A 59 1.22 -6.84 -3.02
CA ASN A 59 2.25 -7.29 -3.95
C ASN A 59 3.50 -6.45 -3.79
N ASP A 60 4.43 -7.00 -3.01
CA ASP A 60 5.84 -6.64 -3.02
C ASP A 60 6.40 -6.77 -4.43
N SER A 61 6.73 -5.63 -5.02
CA SER A 61 7.01 -5.56 -6.44
C SER A 61 8.12 -4.59 -6.78
N ASP A 62 9.23 -5.13 -7.25
CA ASP A 62 10.46 -4.41 -7.62
C ASP A 62 10.25 -3.29 -8.66
N TRP A 63 9.23 -3.40 -9.51
CA TRP A 63 9.01 -2.47 -10.63
C TRP A 63 8.13 -1.26 -10.27
N VAL A 64 7.41 -1.30 -9.14
CA VAL A 64 6.51 -0.21 -8.72
C VAL A 64 7.34 0.80 -7.94
N ASN A 65 7.88 1.83 -8.60
CA ASN A 65 8.82 2.77 -7.97
C ASN A 65 8.46 4.23 -8.33
N PRO A 66 8.36 5.16 -7.36
CA PRO A 66 8.47 4.98 -5.91
C PRO A 66 7.15 4.57 -5.26
N SER A 67 7.16 3.54 -4.40
CA SER A 67 5.97 3.03 -3.71
C SER A 67 6.32 2.34 -2.40
N VAL A 68 5.42 2.40 -1.42
CA VAL A 68 5.53 1.61 -0.18
C VAL A 68 5.27 0.12 -0.39
N ALA A 69 4.80 -0.30 -1.57
CA ALA A 69 4.66 -1.70 -1.97
C ALA A 69 5.90 -2.21 -2.76
N ASN A 70 7.06 -1.58 -2.56
CA ASN A 70 8.30 -1.93 -3.23
C ASN A 70 9.39 -2.22 -2.19
N ASP A 71 9.86 -3.47 -2.16
CA ASP A 71 10.86 -3.97 -1.20
C ASP A 71 12.20 -3.21 -1.21
N LYS A 72 12.50 -2.50 -2.29
CA LYS A 72 13.74 -1.71 -2.44
C LYS A 72 13.56 -0.25 -2.03
N SER A 73 12.33 0.16 -1.75
CA SER A 73 11.99 1.53 -1.37
C SER A 73 11.93 1.66 0.15
N ILE A 74 12.67 2.63 0.69
CA ILE A 74 12.52 3.02 2.09
C ILE A 74 11.77 4.35 2.09
N LEU A 75 10.47 4.29 2.38
CA LEU A 75 9.56 5.43 2.31
C LEU A 75 8.76 5.54 3.61
N ASP A 76 8.90 6.69 4.29
CA ASP A 76 8.19 6.93 5.54
C ASP A 76 6.69 7.20 5.35
N LEU A 77 6.27 7.57 4.13
CA LEU A 77 4.93 8.04 3.82
C LEU A 77 4.54 7.69 2.38
N LEU A 78 3.23 7.64 2.12
CA LEU A 78 2.68 7.40 0.79
C LEU A 78 3.20 8.39 -0.26
N THR A 79 3.45 7.85 -1.46
CA THR A 79 3.83 8.59 -2.67
C THR A 79 2.59 9.02 -3.46
N GLY A 80 2.82 9.70 -4.60
CA GLY A 80 1.75 9.94 -5.57
C GLY A 80 1.28 8.65 -6.26
N LEU A 81 2.18 7.69 -6.46
CA LEU A 81 1.85 6.40 -7.05
C LEU A 81 0.98 5.57 -6.10
N ASP A 82 1.35 5.51 -4.81
CA ASP A 82 0.54 4.83 -3.79
C ASP A 82 -0.87 5.42 -3.70
N TYR A 83 -0.96 6.77 -3.73
CA TYR A 83 -2.22 7.48 -3.76
C TYR A 83 -3.10 7.07 -4.94
N LEU A 84 -2.55 7.02 -6.16
CA LEU A 84 -3.29 6.61 -7.36
C LEU A 84 -3.73 5.15 -7.27
N MET A 85 -2.83 4.25 -6.83
CA MET A 85 -3.12 2.83 -6.69
C MET A 85 -4.25 2.58 -5.69
N LEU A 86 -4.23 3.23 -4.53
CA LEU A 86 -5.34 3.17 -3.57
C LEU A 86 -6.64 3.73 -4.15
N LYS A 87 -6.58 4.85 -4.90
CA LYS A 87 -7.76 5.42 -5.55
C LYS A 87 -8.37 4.50 -6.59
N ILE A 88 -7.53 3.76 -7.34
CA ILE A 88 -7.98 2.73 -8.29
C ILE A 88 -8.60 1.55 -7.54
N LEU A 89 -7.91 1.04 -6.52
CA LEU A 89 -8.33 -0.12 -5.73
C LEU A 89 -9.72 0.08 -5.10
N TYR A 90 -10.03 1.31 -4.69
CA TYR A 90 -11.30 1.68 -4.08
C TYR A 90 -12.26 2.42 -5.04
N ASP A 91 -11.98 2.46 -6.34
CA ASP A 91 -12.95 2.96 -7.31
C ASP A 91 -14.15 2.01 -7.35
N LYS A 92 -15.37 2.55 -7.26
CA LYS A 92 -16.63 1.78 -7.24
C LYS A 92 -16.80 0.83 -8.43
N ARG A 93 -16.10 1.06 -9.54
CA ARG A 93 -16.14 0.20 -10.74
C ARG A 93 -15.33 -1.07 -10.54
N LEU A 94 -14.31 -1.05 -9.68
CA LEU A 94 -13.45 -2.19 -9.40
C LEU A 94 -14.04 -3.02 -8.25
N VAL A 95 -14.78 -4.07 -8.60
CA VAL A 95 -15.43 -4.93 -7.61
C VAL A 95 -14.48 -6.02 -7.12
N VAL A 96 -14.58 -6.37 -5.85
CA VAL A 96 -13.76 -7.41 -5.22
C VAL A 96 -14.08 -8.79 -5.81
N GLY A 97 -13.04 -9.56 -6.15
CA GLY A 97 -13.18 -10.91 -6.72
C GLY A 97 -13.00 -11.00 -8.24
N LEU A 98 -12.73 -9.88 -8.92
CA LEU A 98 -12.42 -9.86 -10.35
C LEU A 98 -11.06 -10.49 -10.64
N ASP A 99 -10.94 -11.17 -11.80
CA ASP A 99 -9.66 -11.62 -12.30
C ASP A 99 -8.85 -10.49 -12.96
N VAL A 100 -7.60 -10.79 -13.34
CA VAL A 100 -6.68 -9.81 -13.93
C VAL A 100 -7.26 -9.22 -15.22
N GLY A 101 -7.82 -10.03 -16.12
CA GLY A 101 -8.34 -9.54 -17.41
C GLY A 101 -9.53 -8.62 -17.24
N GLN A 102 -10.45 -8.96 -16.32
CA GLN A 102 -11.59 -8.12 -15.98
C GLN A 102 -11.15 -6.81 -15.32
N SER A 103 -10.21 -6.89 -14.37
CA SER A 103 -9.71 -5.73 -13.65
C SER A 103 -8.93 -4.77 -14.55
N SER A 104 -8.07 -5.26 -15.46
CA SER A 104 -7.26 -4.42 -16.35
C SER A 104 -8.10 -3.45 -17.19
N ALA A 105 -9.17 -3.92 -17.84
CA ALA A 105 -10.01 -3.06 -18.67
C ALA A 105 -10.71 -1.95 -17.85
N ILE A 106 -11.09 -2.25 -16.61
CA ILE A 106 -11.67 -1.28 -15.68
C ILE A 106 -10.62 -0.27 -15.23
N VAL A 107 -9.41 -0.74 -14.89
CA VAL A 107 -8.28 0.11 -14.50
C VAL A 107 -7.89 1.06 -15.62
N ASP A 108 -7.84 0.61 -16.88
CA ASP A 108 -7.56 1.50 -18.03
C ASP A 108 -8.59 2.63 -18.15
N THR A 109 -9.87 2.32 -17.90
CA THR A 109 -10.93 3.34 -17.90
C THR A 109 -10.76 4.33 -16.73
N ILE A 110 -10.41 3.84 -15.54
CA ILE A 110 -10.13 4.68 -14.37
C ILE A 110 -8.93 5.60 -14.64
N LEU A 111 -7.85 5.07 -15.20
CA LEU A 111 -6.63 5.81 -15.54
C LEU A 111 -6.92 6.91 -16.57
N PHE A 112 -7.74 6.61 -17.59
CA PHE A 112 -8.17 7.61 -18.57
C PHE A 112 -8.89 8.78 -17.88
N ASP A 113 -9.84 8.50 -16.97
CA ASP A 113 -10.55 9.54 -16.22
C ASP A 113 -9.62 10.35 -15.32
N PHE A 114 -8.66 9.68 -14.66
CA PHE A 114 -7.68 10.34 -13.79
C PHE A 114 -6.80 11.30 -14.59
N GLU A 115 -6.42 10.92 -15.81
CA GLU A 115 -5.66 11.80 -16.71
C GLU A 115 -6.48 13.03 -17.11
N GLN A 116 -7.75 12.85 -17.51
CA GLN A 116 -8.65 13.98 -17.85
C GLN A 116 -8.84 14.95 -16.67
N GLN A 117 -8.80 14.44 -15.43
CA GLN A 117 -8.92 15.23 -14.21
C GLN A 117 -7.58 15.84 -13.75
N ASN A 118 -6.48 15.62 -14.49
CA ASN A 118 -5.11 15.96 -14.06
C ASN A 118 -4.73 15.33 -12.71
N LEU A 119 -5.37 14.24 -12.30
CA LEU A 119 -5.10 13.60 -11.01
C LEU A 119 -3.74 12.91 -11.02
N ILE A 120 -3.34 12.31 -12.13
CA ILE A 120 -2.03 11.66 -12.29
C ILE A 120 -0.91 12.70 -12.09
N LYS A 121 -1.00 13.81 -12.82
CA LYS A 121 -0.06 14.94 -12.73
C LYS A 121 0.03 15.54 -11.32
N ASN A 122 -1.09 15.64 -10.61
CA ASN A 122 -1.15 16.27 -9.29
C ASN A 122 -1.08 15.27 -8.13
N SER A 123 -0.86 13.98 -8.40
CA SER A 123 -0.93 12.90 -7.41
C SER A 123 0.00 13.11 -6.21
N VAL A 124 1.22 13.60 -6.46
CA VAL A 124 2.20 13.91 -5.40
C VAL A 124 1.70 15.01 -4.48
N LEU A 125 1.12 16.08 -5.04
CA LEU A 125 0.58 17.18 -4.24
C LEU A 125 -0.63 16.70 -3.44
N LYS A 126 -1.55 15.98 -4.08
CA LYS A 126 -2.75 15.43 -3.44
C LYS A 126 -2.42 14.48 -2.29
N SER A 127 -1.44 13.59 -2.49
CA SER A 127 -0.95 12.69 -1.44
C SER A 127 -0.41 13.46 -0.22
N ARG A 128 0.29 14.58 -0.46
CA ARG A 128 0.81 15.44 0.62
C ARG A 128 -0.27 16.24 1.34
N GLU A 129 -1.28 16.74 0.63
CA GLU A 129 -2.42 17.48 1.21
C GLU A 129 -3.25 16.63 2.19
N LEU A 130 -3.29 15.31 1.99
CA LEU A 130 -4.03 14.38 2.84
C LEU A 130 -3.29 14.00 4.13
N ARG A 131 -2.04 14.43 4.31
CA ARG A 131 -1.28 14.15 5.54
C ARG A 131 -1.90 14.93 6.68
N LEU A 132 -2.22 14.26 7.79
CA LEU A 132 -2.80 14.90 8.97
C LEU A 132 -1.95 16.08 9.46
N SER A 133 -0.62 15.97 9.39
CA SER A 133 0.28 17.07 9.77
C SER A 133 0.07 18.34 8.95
N LYS A 134 -0.45 18.25 7.73
CA LYS A 134 -0.83 19.39 6.89
C LYS A 134 -2.27 19.87 7.10
N GLN A 135 -3.10 19.10 7.78
CA GLN A 135 -4.48 19.47 8.12
C GLN A 135 -4.60 20.12 9.49
N LEU A 136 -3.57 19.96 10.33
CA LEU A 136 -3.47 20.53 11.67
C LEU A 136 -2.67 21.85 11.72
N GLU A 137 -2.09 22.27 10.59
CA GLU A 137 -1.49 23.61 10.35
C GLU A 137 -2.54 24.57 9.78
#